data_AF-A0A7J4M5H3-F1
#
_entry.id   AF-A0A7J4M5H3-F1
#
_cell.length_a   1.000
_cell.length_b   1.000
_cell.length_c   1.000
_cell.angle_alpha   90.00
_cell.angle_beta   90.00
_cell.angle_gamma   90.00
#
_symmetry.space_group_name_H-M   'P 1'
#
loop_
_entity.id
_entity.type
_entity.pdbx_description
1 polymer ?
#
loop_
_entity_poly.entity_id
_entity_poly.type
_entity_poly.pdbx_seq_one_letter_code
_entity_poly.pdbx_strand_id
1 'polypeptide(L)'
;MENVKCNRCGKAYAIRSMSQDLSGKGLVCEECFQIINKVRADADRLIERKIMNVEKSTGDKRSAEHARLQREGREYMCRNCNYKFFTTLQVKRCPYCSDENRLTSMNDLVKEIDDIIRSR
;
A
#
# COMPACT_ATOMS: atom_id res chain seq x y z
N MET A 1 -13.50 -5.81 53.85
CA MET A 1 -13.57 -5.69 52.38
C MET A 1 -12.21 -5.18 51.93
N GLU A 2 -11.54 -5.93 51.07
CA GLU A 2 -10.22 -5.55 50.55
C GLU A 2 -10.43 -4.58 49.38
N ASN A 3 -9.85 -3.38 49.48
CA ASN A 3 -9.93 -2.34 48.47
C ASN A 3 -8.59 -2.22 47.76
N VAL A 4 -8.63 -2.05 46.44
CA VAL A 4 -7.45 -1.92 45.58
C VAL A 4 -7.46 -0.57 44.90
N LYS A 5 -6.26 0.02 44.72
CA LYS A 5 -6.11 1.31 44.06
C LYS A 5 -6.21 1.15 42.55
N CYS A 6 -6.99 2.02 41.91
CA CYS A 6 -7.01 2.14 40.45
C CYS A 6 -5.65 2.63 39.95
N ASN A 7 -5.06 1.89 39.00
CA ASN A 7 -3.76 2.24 38.43
C ASN A 7 -3.75 3.55 37.64
N ARG A 8 -4.92 4.06 37.25
CA ARG A 8 -5.05 5.29 36.45
C ARG A 8 -5.37 6.52 37.30
N CYS A 9 -6.34 6.44 38.20
CA CYS A 9 -6.78 7.59 39.01
C CYS A 9 -6.33 7.55 40.47
N GLY A 10 -5.72 6.44 40.93
CA GLY A 10 -5.19 6.28 42.29
C GLY A 10 -6.22 6.07 43.40
N LYS A 11 -7.51 6.26 43.12
CA LYS A 11 -8.61 6.05 44.09
C LYS A 11 -8.78 4.56 44.42
N ALA A 12 -9.20 4.27 45.65
CA ALA A 12 -9.44 2.90 46.13
C ALA A 12 -10.88 2.46 45.83
N TYR A 13 -11.04 1.26 45.29
CA TYR A 13 -12.33 0.65 44.97
C TYR A 13 -12.36 -0.80 45.44
N ALA A 14 -13.56 -1.37 45.59
CA ALA A 14 -13.69 -2.80 45.82
C ALA A 14 -13.23 -3.57 44.58
N ILE A 15 -12.50 -4.67 44.76
CA ILE A 15 -11.96 -5.47 43.65
C ILE A 15 -13.04 -5.87 42.63
N ARG A 16 -14.26 -6.17 43.10
CA ARG A 16 -15.40 -6.58 42.25
C ARG A 16 -15.90 -5.49 41.30
N SER A 17 -15.63 -4.22 41.58
CA SER A 17 -16.04 -3.07 40.76
C SER A 17 -14.87 -2.50 39.96
N MET A 18 -13.83 -3.31 39.72
CA MET A 18 -12.67 -2.94 38.92
C MET A 18 -12.53 -3.84 37.71
N SER A 19 -12.01 -3.28 36.62
CA SER A 19 -11.71 -3.99 35.38
C SER A 19 -10.20 -4.08 35.20
N GLN A 20 -9.74 -5.10 34.47
CA GLN A 20 -8.32 -5.23 34.13
C GLN A 20 -7.88 -4.07 33.22
N ASP A 21 -6.66 -3.60 33.44
CA ASP A 21 -6.04 -2.59 32.59
C ASP A 21 -5.57 -3.18 31.25
N LEU A 22 -5.15 -2.31 30.33
CA LEU A 22 -4.76 -2.72 28.99
C LEU A 22 -3.46 -3.51 28.93
N SER A 23 -2.63 -3.38 29.96
CA SER A 23 -1.38 -4.12 30.08
C SER A 23 -1.60 -5.54 30.60
N GLY A 24 -2.78 -5.83 31.14
CA GLY A 24 -3.09 -7.07 31.82
C GLY A 24 -2.46 -7.20 33.22
N LYS A 25 -1.72 -6.20 33.68
CA LYS A 25 -0.92 -6.25 34.92
C LYS A 25 -1.56 -5.52 36.09
N GLY A 26 -2.71 -4.88 35.89
CA GLY A 26 -3.36 -4.13 36.95
C GLY A 26 -4.85 -3.94 36.78
N LEU A 27 -5.42 -3.19 37.72
CA LEU A 27 -6.85 -2.93 37.80
C LEU A 27 -7.13 -1.43 37.66
N VAL A 28 -8.16 -1.10 36.90
CA VAL A 28 -8.70 0.25 36.72
C VAL A 28 -10.15 0.29 37.16
N CYS A 29 -10.60 1.43 37.68
CA CYS A 29 -12.02 1.60 37.98
C CYS A 29 -12.84 1.69 36.69
N GLU A 30 -14.15 1.42 36.82
CA GLU A 30 -15.09 1.41 35.70
C GLU A 30 -15.07 2.71 34.89
N GLU A 31 -15.06 3.88 35.54
CA GLU A 31 -14.96 5.18 34.87
C GLU A 31 -13.69 5.28 34.02
N CYS A 32 -12.54 4.87 34.58
CA CYS A 32 -11.27 4.88 33.88
C CYS A 32 -11.26 3.90 32.70
N PHE A 33 -11.91 2.75 32.84
CA PHE A 33 -12.07 1.75 31.79
C PHE A 33 -12.92 2.28 30.63
N GLN A 34 -14.05 2.94 30.91
CA GLN A 34 -14.92 3.52 29.88
C GLN A 34 -14.21 4.60 29.07
N ILE A 35 -13.44 5.47 29.73
CA ILE A 35 -12.63 6.50 29.03
C ILE A 35 -11.61 5.83 28.10
N ILE A 36 -10.93 4.77 28.56
CA ILE A 36 -9.95 4.05 27.74
C ILE A 36 -10.61 3.45 26.49
N ASN A 37 -11.76 2.78 26.65
CA ASN A 37 -12.47 2.16 25.53
C ASN A 37 -12.95 3.19 24.52
N LYS A 38 -13.42 4.36 24.98
CA LYS A 38 -13.82 5.45 24.09
C LYS A 38 -12.64 5.97 23.26
N VAL A 39 -11.51 6.26 23.91
CA VAL A 39 -10.30 6.75 23.22
C VAL A 39 -9.81 5.74 22.18
N ARG A 40 -9.89 4.44 22.48
CA ARG A 40 -9.55 3.38 21.53
C ARG A 40 -10.49 3.37 20.33
N ALA A 41 -11.80 3.37 20.55
CA ALA A 41 -12.78 3.40 19.46
C ALA A 41 -12.58 4.64 18.56
N ASP A 42 -12.28 5.79 19.14
CA ASP A 42 -11.98 7.01 18.39
C ASP A 42 -10.66 6.89 17.60
N ALA A 43 -9.62 6.28 18.19
CA ALA A 43 -8.36 6.01 17.51
C ALA A 43 -8.53 5.01 16.35
N ASP A 44 -9.28 3.93 16.56
CA ASP A 44 -9.55 2.91 15.56
C ASP A 44 -10.27 3.52 14.34
N ARG A 45 -11.30 4.35 14.58
CA ARG A 45 -12.00 5.10 13.51
C ARG A 45 -11.08 6.04 12.73
N LEU A 46 -10.13 6.69 13.40
CA LEU A 46 -9.15 7.56 12.75
C LEU A 46 -8.17 6.76 11.88
N ILE A 47 -7.76 5.58 12.35
CA ILE A 47 -6.89 4.67 11.61
C ILE A 47 -7.61 4.14 10.36
N GLU A 48 -8.84 3.64 10.53
CA GLU A 48 -9.68 3.14 9.42
C GLU A 48 -9.85 4.21 8.33
N ARG A 49 -10.20 5.45 8.72
CA ARG A 49 -10.34 6.55 7.77
C ARG A 49 -9.05 6.85 7.00
N LYS A 50 -7.89 6.82 7.69
CA LYS A 50 -6.59 7.03 7.03
C LYS A 50 -6.27 5.92 6.06
N ILE A 51 -6.50 4.66 6.42
CA ILE A 51 -6.29 3.51 5.54
C ILE A 51 -7.14 3.65 4.28
N MET A 52 -8.45 3.90 4.43
CA MET A 52 -9.34 4.08 3.27
C MET A 52 -8.90 5.22 2.34
N ASN A 53 -8.45 6.35 2.89
CA ASN A 53 -7.96 7.47 2.09
C ASN A 53 -6.66 7.14 1.35
N VAL A 54 -5.73 6.41 1.99
CA VAL A 54 -4.50 5.94 1.36
C VAL A 54 -4.82 4.98 0.23
N GLU A 55 -5.66 3.98 0.46
CA GLU A 55 -6.09 3.01 -0.55
C GLU A 55 -6.73 3.71 -1.75
N LYS A 56 -7.66 4.65 -1.53
CA LYS A 56 -8.26 5.43 -2.61
C LYS A 56 -7.20 6.23 -3.39
N SER A 57 -6.32 6.96 -2.68
CA SER A 57 -5.28 7.77 -3.33
C SER A 57 -4.27 6.93 -4.13
N THR A 58 -3.98 5.70 -3.68
CA THR A 58 -3.08 4.78 -4.40
C THR A 58 -3.79 4.08 -5.56
N GLY A 59 -5.07 3.74 -5.42
CA GLY A 59 -5.90 3.18 -6.48
C GLY A 59 -6.08 4.16 -7.64
N ASP A 60 -6.39 5.42 -7.34
CA ASP A 60 -6.53 6.48 -8.34
C ASP A 60 -5.21 6.73 -9.10
N LYS A 61 -4.08 6.76 -8.38
CA LYS A 61 -2.74 6.90 -8.99
C LYS A 61 -2.37 5.71 -9.87
N ARG A 62 -2.58 4.48 -9.41
CA ARG A 62 -2.31 3.26 -10.19
C ARG A 62 -3.17 3.21 -11.44
N SER A 63 -4.44 3.61 -11.34
CA SER A 63 -5.37 3.64 -12.47
C SER A 63 -4.97 4.69 -13.50
N ALA A 64 -4.59 5.89 -13.06
CA ALA A 64 -4.11 6.96 -13.92
C ALA A 64 -2.77 6.61 -14.60
N GLU A 65 -1.85 5.99 -13.86
CA GLU A 65 -0.56 5.55 -14.38
C GLU A 65 -0.72 4.41 -15.38
N HIS A 66 -1.57 3.43 -15.11
CA HIS A 66 -1.90 2.36 -16.03
C HIS A 66 -2.56 2.89 -17.31
N ALA A 67 -3.49 3.83 -17.20
CA ALA A 67 -4.11 4.48 -18.36
C ALA A 67 -3.12 5.33 -19.18
N ARG A 68 -2.09 5.89 -18.54
CA ARG A 68 -1.00 6.60 -19.25
C ARG A 68 -0.06 5.63 -19.94
N LEU A 69 0.33 4.55 -19.27
CA LEU A 69 1.13 3.46 -19.83
C LEU A 69 0.44 2.87 -21.06
N GLN A 70 -0.86 2.59 -21.03
CA GLN A 70 -1.57 2.07 -22.21
C GLN A 70 -1.57 3.02 -23.42
N ARG A 71 -1.56 4.34 -23.21
CA ARG A 71 -1.60 5.34 -24.29
C ARG A 71 -0.22 5.67 -24.86
N GLU A 72 0.77 5.82 -24.00
CA GLU A 72 2.10 6.36 -24.36
C GLU A 72 3.21 5.32 -24.27
N GLY A 73 2.96 4.22 -23.59
CA GLY A 73 3.96 3.21 -23.31
C GLY A 73 4.27 2.36 -24.53
N ARG A 74 5.51 1.92 -24.57
CA ARG A 74 6.02 1.00 -25.59
C ARG A 74 6.55 -0.23 -24.90
N GLU A 75 6.26 -1.37 -25.50
CA GLU A 75 6.86 -2.63 -25.10
C GLU A 75 8.23 -2.76 -25.75
N TYR A 76 9.22 -3.13 -24.93
CA TYR A 76 10.58 -3.41 -25.34
C TYR A 76 10.96 -4.83 -24.96
N MET A 77 11.74 -5.46 -25.83
CA MET A 77 12.37 -6.75 -25.58
C MET A 77 13.86 -6.65 -25.85
N CYS A 78 14.68 -7.10 -24.89
CA CYS A 78 16.11 -7.23 -25.09
C CYS A 78 16.43 -8.54 -25.81
N ARG A 79 17.13 -8.50 -26.94
CA ARG A 79 17.56 -9.71 -27.67
C ARG A 79 18.73 -10.46 -27.03
N ASN A 80 19.43 -9.85 -26.06
CA ASN A 80 20.54 -10.50 -25.38
C ASN A 80 20.08 -11.35 -24.19
N CYS A 81 19.26 -10.77 -23.30
CA CYS A 81 18.75 -11.46 -22.11
C CYS A 81 17.28 -11.86 -22.18
N ASN A 82 16.58 -11.60 -23.30
CA ASN A 82 15.15 -11.84 -23.50
C ASN A 82 14.21 -11.16 -22.48
N TYR A 83 14.72 -10.18 -21.73
CA TYR A 83 13.92 -9.43 -20.77
C TYR A 83 12.92 -8.52 -21.50
N LYS A 84 11.66 -8.60 -21.09
CA LYS A 84 10.55 -7.80 -21.61
C LYS A 84 10.09 -6.81 -20.56
N PHE A 85 9.86 -5.56 -20.97
CA PHE A 85 9.33 -4.54 -20.09
C PHE A 85 8.57 -3.48 -20.88
N PHE A 86 7.74 -2.75 -20.16
CA PHE A 86 6.86 -1.75 -20.71
C PHE A 86 7.15 -0.41 -20.07
N THR A 87 7.39 0.62 -20.87
CA THR A 87 7.74 1.95 -20.36
C THR A 87 7.31 3.05 -21.31
N THR A 88 7.01 4.23 -20.78
CA THR A 88 6.80 5.46 -21.57
C THR A 88 8.13 6.13 -21.95
N LEU A 89 9.24 5.74 -21.33
CA LEU A 89 10.54 6.32 -21.61
C LEU A 89 11.15 5.72 -22.88
N GLN A 90 11.79 6.57 -23.69
CA GLN A 90 12.61 6.10 -24.80
C GLN A 90 13.94 5.61 -24.24
N VAL A 91 14.08 4.29 -24.15
CA VAL A 91 15.27 3.64 -23.64
C VAL A 91 16.05 3.01 -24.77
N LYS A 92 17.38 3.21 -24.75
CA LYS A 92 18.30 2.57 -25.70
C LYS A 92 19.01 1.36 -25.10
N ARG A 93 19.10 1.30 -23.76
CA ARG A 93 19.83 0.26 -23.03
C ARG A 93 18.89 -0.66 -22.27
N CYS A 94 19.24 -1.95 -22.19
CA CYS A 94 18.50 -2.89 -21.34
C CYS A 94 18.80 -2.62 -19.85
N PRO A 95 17.78 -2.48 -18.98
CA PRO A 95 18.00 -2.31 -17.53
C PRO A 95 18.67 -3.50 -16.84
N TYR A 96 18.54 -4.71 -17.41
CA TYR A 96 19.03 -5.95 -16.78
C TYR A 96 20.47 -6.32 -17.19
N CYS A 97 20.79 -6.22 -18.48
CA CYS A 97 22.12 -6.60 -19.00
C CYS A 97 22.97 -5.43 -19.47
N SER A 98 22.44 -4.19 -19.39
CA SER A 98 23.12 -2.95 -19.79
C SER A 98 23.55 -2.87 -21.27
N ASP A 99 23.19 -3.84 -22.10
CA ASP A 99 23.48 -3.83 -23.53
C ASP A 99 22.83 -2.63 -24.23
N GLU A 100 23.63 -1.93 -25.05
CA GLU A 100 23.26 -0.62 -25.57
C GLU A 100 22.52 -0.63 -26.91
N ASN A 101 22.51 -1.76 -27.64
CA ASN A 101 22.06 -1.80 -29.05
C ASN A 101 21.23 -3.03 -29.43
N ARG A 102 20.70 -3.77 -28.45
CA ARG A 102 19.91 -4.99 -28.68
C ARG A 102 18.50 -4.91 -28.13
N LEU A 103 17.98 -3.70 -27.97
CA LEU A 103 16.61 -3.45 -27.54
C LEU A 103 15.72 -3.29 -28.77
N THR A 104 14.65 -4.07 -28.87
CA THR A 104 13.67 -3.93 -29.95
C THR A 104 12.33 -3.51 -29.37
N SER A 105 11.72 -2.47 -29.95
CA SER A 105 10.34 -2.13 -29.63
C SER A 105 9.39 -3.03 -30.41
N MET A 106 8.41 -3.61 -29.72
CA MET A 106 7.42 -4.47 -30.36
C MET A 106 6.54 -3.68 -31.34
N ASN A 107 6.31 -2.39 -31.10
CA ASN A 107 5.54 -1.54 -32.00
C ASN A 107 6.23 -1.35 -33.36
N ASP A 108 7.55 -1.29 -33.39
CA ASP A 108 8.32 -1.15 -34.63
C ASP A 108 8.34 -2.47 -35.41
N LEU A 109 8.49 -3.61 -34.71
CA LEU A 109 8.35 -4.96 -35.30
C LEU A 109 6.98 -5.18 -35.95
N VAL A 110 5.89 -4.79 -35.29
CA VAL A 110 4.54 -4.97 -35.84
C VAL A 110 4.34 -4.11 -37.09
N LYS A 111 4.84 -2.87 -37.11
CA LYS A 111 4.78 -2.03 -38.31
C LYS A 111 5.55 -2.62 -39.48
N GLU A 112 6.76 -3.14 -39.24
CA GLU A 112 7.55 -3.81 -40.27
C GLU A 112 6.79 -5.01 -40.85
N ILE A 113 6.13 -5.80 -40.00
CA ILE A 113 5.32 -6.95 -40.45
C ILE A 113 4.11 -6.48 -41.28
N ASP A 114 3.38 -5.46 -40.83
CA ASP A 114 2.22 -4.90 -41.54
C ASP A 114 2.60 -4.33 -42.92
N ASP A 115 3.73 -3.63 -43.01
CA ASP A 115 4.22 -3.07 -44.27
C ASP A 115 4.61 -4.19 -45.25
N ILE A 116 5.24 -5.27 -44.76
CA ILE A 116 5.54 -6.46 -45.57
C ILE A 116 4.25 -7.09 -46.11
N ILE A 117 3.23 -7.26 -45.26
CA ILE A 117 1.94 -7.85 -45.66
C ILE A 117 1.23 -6.99 -46.71
N ARG A 118 1.27 -5.65 -46.59
CA ARG A 118 0.61 -4.73 -47.53
C ARG A 118 1.36 -4.56 -48.85
N SER A 119 2.65 -4.87 -48.89
CA SER A 119 3.49 -4.79 -50.09
C SER A 119 3.38 -6.01 -51.02
N ARG A 120 2.58 -7.01 -50.63
CA ARG A 120 2.38 -8.28 -51.33
C ARG A 120 0.98 -8.36 -51.92
#